data_AF-A0A519DJR2-F1
#
_entry.id   AF-A0A519DJR2-F1
#
_cell.length_a   1.000
_cell.length_b   1.000
_cell.length_c   1.000
_cell.angle_alpha   90.00
_cell.angle_beta   90.00
_cell.angle_gamma   90.00
#
_symmetry.space_group_name_H-M   'P 1'
#
loop_
_entity.id
_entity.type
_entity.pdbx_description
1 polymer ?
#
loop_
_entity_poly.entity_id
_entity_poly.type
_entity_poly.pdbx_seq_one_letter_code
_entity_poly.pdbx_strand_id
1 'polypeptide(L)'
;MEKALARNPNLLRTLLGLSTTLILVLGYSVYSASLDSEYYIHESSLEQSALTLTPIEQDNNSLSWSASSEGSISWVNFTLTGAPQDSILTITSGGEMWWSHPMLGSDDADNFNCMQGNTDFQLENHCELSFTHSITVDS
;
A
#
# COMPACT_ATOMS: atom_id res chain seq x y z
N MET A 1 35.88 -42.30 21.68
CA MET A 1 36.58 -41.13 21.09
C MET A 1 36.67 -39.94 22.06
N GLU A 2 36.21 -40.06 23.31
CA GLU A 2 36.27 -38.97 24.31
C GLU A 2 37.69 -38.69 24.82
N LYS A 3 38.59 -39.68 24.77
CA LYS A 3 39.95 -39.58 25.32
C LYS A 3 40.93 -38.77 24.45
N ALA A 4 40.57 -38.42 23.21
CA ALA A 4 41.43 -37.63 22.33
C ALA A 4 41.20 -36.11 22.45
N LEU A 5 39.96 -35.67 22.72
CA LEU A 5 39.63 -34.23 22.88
C LEU A 5 40.05 -33.67 24.25
N ALA A 6 40.08 -34.50 25.28
CA ALA A 6 40.38 -34.07 26.66
C ALA A 6 41.85 -33.73 26.92
N ARG A 7 42.75 -33.89 25.94
CA ARG A 7 44.20 -33.70 26.14
C ARG A 7 44.67 -32.24 26.04
N ASN A 8 43.84 -31.35 25.50
CA ASN A 8 44.15 -29.91 25.46
C ASN A 8 42.90 -29.08 25.81
N PRO A 9 42.71 -28.69 27.09
CA PRO A 9 41.51 -27.96 27.53
C PRO A 9 41.36 -26.58 26.86
N ASN A 10 42.44 -26.00 26.35
CA ASN A 10 42.38 -24.77 25.56
C ASN A 10 41.74 -25.00 24.18
N LEU A 11 41.94 -26.18 23.58
CA LEU A 11 41.38 -26.54 22.27
C LEU A 11 39.86 -26.77 22.35
N LEU A 12 39.36 -27.33 23.45
CA LEU A 12 37.92 -27.49 23.66
C LEU A 12 37.23 -26.13 23.83
N ARG A 13 37.85 -25.21 24.58
CA ARG A 13 37.32 -23.87 24.81
C ARG A 13 37.25 -23.04 23.54
N THR A 14 38.28 -23.11 22.70
CA THR A 14 38.30 -22.40 21.41
C THR A 14 37.32 -22.99 20.41
N LEU A 15 37.19 -24.32 20.35
CA LEU A 15 36.24 -24.97 19.44
C LEU A 15 34.79 -24.66 19.82
N LEU A 16 34.46 -24.69 21.11
CA LEU A 16 33.14 -24.26 21.59
C LEU A 16 32.91 -22.77 21.33
N GLY A 17 33.89 -21.92 21.62
CA GLY A 17 33.79 -20.48 21.36
C GLY A 17 33.53 -20.16 19.88
N LEU A 18 34.32 -20.75 18.98
CA LEU A 18 34.18 -20.56 17.53
C LEU A 18 32.84 -21.11 17.01
N SER A 19 32.38 -22.26 17.52
CA SER A 19 31.08 -22.83 17.14
C SER A 19 29.93 -21.93 17.58
N THR A 20 29.94 -21.42 18.82
CA THR A 20 28.90 -20.50 19.30
C THR A 20 28.91 -19.18 18.55
N THR A 21 30.09 -18.58 18.30
CA THR A 21 30.17 -17.34 17.51
C THR A 21 29.67 -17.54 16.09
N LEU A 22 29.97 -18.68 15.46
CA LEU A 22 29.52 -18.99 14.11
C LEU A 22 27.98 -19.08 14.05
N ILE A 23 27.36 -19.76 15.02
CA ILE A 23 25.90 -19.86 15.10
C ILE A 23 25.25 -18.48 15.26
N LEU A 24 25.80 -17.62 16.12
CA LEU A 24 25.27 -16.27 16.35
C LEU A 24 25.40 -15.39 15.10
N VAL A 25 26.55 -15.43 14.41
CA VAL A 25 26.77 -14.66 13.18
C VAL A 25 25.83 -15.12 12.07
N LEU A 26 25.70 -16.44 11.86
CA LEU A 26 24.80 -16.98 10.83
C LEU A 26 23.33 -16.67 11.16
N GLY A 27 22.93 -16.77 12.43
CA GLY A 27 21.58 -16.40 12.87
C GLY A 27 21.29 -14.91 12.63
N TYR A 28 22.25 -14.03 12.95
CA TYR A 28 22.13 -12.61 12.66
C TYR A 28 22.03 -12.33 11.17
N SER A 29 22.85 -12.97 10.33
CA SER A 29 22.82 -12.77 8.88
C SER A 29 21.49 -13.20 8.24
N VAL A 30 20.90 -14.31 8.69
CA VAL A 30 19.58 -14.76 8.20
C VAL A 30 18.49 -13.81 8.66
N TYR A 31 18.54 -13.37 9.92
CA TYR A 31 17.60 -12.40 10.46
C TYR A 31 17.69 -11.05 9.73
N SER A 32 18.90 -10.53 9.50
CA SER A 32 19.09 -9.27 8.78
C SER A 32 18.62 -9.35 7.34
N ALA A 33 18.89 -10.46 6.64
CA ALA A 33 18.40 -10.66 5.27
C ALA A 33 16.87 -10.81 5.21
N SER A 34 16.23 -11.27 6.30
CA SER A 34 14.77 -11.40 6.36
C SER A 34 14.08 -10.09 6.73
N LEU A 35 14.77 -9.20 7.47
CA LEU A 35 14.32 -7.84 7.73
C LEU A 35 14.46 -6.93 6.50
N ASP A 36 15.40 -7.25 5.62
CA ASP A 36 15.51 -6.64 4.29
C ASP A 36 14.47 -7.24 3.33
N SER A 37 13.22 -7.38 3.81
CA SER A 37 12.10 -7.46 2.89
C SER A 37 12.10 -6.14 2.14
N GLU A 38 12.43 -6.19 0.85
CA GLU A 38 12.26 -5.05 -0.07
C GLU A 38 10.80 -4.61 0.01
N TYR A 39 10.52 -3.70 0.94
CA TYR A 39 9.33 -2.89 0.88
C TYR A 39 9.58 -1.96 -0.29
N TYR A 40 9.03 -2.33 -1.45
CA TYR A 40 9.07 -1.50 -2.65
C TYR A 40 8.32 -0.21 -2.34
N ILE A 41 9.04 0.76 -1.77
CA ILE A 41 8.61 2.14 -1.72
C ILE A 41 8.73 2.61 -3.16
N HIS A 42 7.62 2.59 -3.87
CA HIS A 42 7.53 3.25 -5.15
C HIS A 42 7.79 4.75 -4.92
N GLU A 43 9.02 5.20 -5.18
CA GLU A 43 9.31 6.63 -5.32
C GLU A 43 8.58 7.12 -6.56
N SER A 44 7.35 7.58 -6.36
CA SER A 44 6.55 8.24 -7.37
C SER A 44 6.88 9.73 -7.29
N SER A 45 7.42 10.32 -8.36
CA SER A 45 7.48 11.77 -8.46
C SER A 45 6.04 12.29 -8.49
N LEU A 46 5.62 12.95 -7.41
CA LEU A 46 4.28 13.51 -7.25
C LEU A 46 4.13 14.75 -8.14
N GLU A 47 4.05 14.56 -9.45
CA GLU A 47 3.61 15.63 -10.34
C GLU A 47 2.08 15.66 -10.33
N GLN A 48 1.52 16.57 -9.53
CA GLN A 48 0.08 16.83 -9.55
C GLN A 48 -0.27 17.61 -10.82
N SER A 49 -1.14 17.04 -11.65
CA SER A 49 -1.68 17.70 -12.83
C SER A 49 -3.18 17.93 -12.65
N ALA A 50 -3.62 19.18 -12.82
CA ALA A 50 -5.04 19.51 -12.80
C ALA A 50 -5.65 19.17 -14.17
N LEU A 51 -6.55 18.18 -14.21
CA LEU A 51 -7.28 17.85 -15.42
C LEU A 51 -8.41 18.87 -15.65
N THR A 52 -8.51 19.36 -16.88
CA THR A 52 -9.62 20.22 -17.30
C THR A 52 -10.79 19.34 -17.73
N LEU A 53 -11.92 19.44 -17.03
CA LEU A 53 -13.14 18.70 -17.32
C LEU A 53 -13.89 19.32 -18.50
N THR A 54 -14.25 18.48 -19.48
CA THR A 54 -15.11 18.87 -20.61
C THR A 54 -16.52 18.30 -20.42
N PRO A 55 -17.59 19.11 -20.57
CA PRO A 55 -18.96 18.62 -20.45
C PRO A 55 -19.32 17.73 -21.65
N ILE A 56 -19.97 16.59 -21.39
CA ILE A 56 -20.40 15.64 -22.43
C ILE A 56 -21.91 15.73 -22.61
N GLU A 57 -22.66 15.55 -21.53
CA GLU A 57 -24.12 15.55 -21.53
C GLU A 57 -24.65 16.31 -20.31
N GLN A 58 -25.63 17.16 -20.57
CA GLN A 58 -26.41 17.85 -19.56
C GLN A 58 -27.87 17.50 -19.83
N ASP A 59 -28.38 16.54 -19.08
CA ASP A 59 -29.82 16.32 -18.98
C ASP A 59 -30.36 17.11 -17.78
N ASN A 60 -31.68 17.25 -17.69
CA ASN A 60 -32.34 17.95 -16.58
C ASN A 60 -32.03 17.33 -15.21
N ASN A 61 -31.60 16.07 -15.17
CA ASN A 61 -31.41 15.31 -13.92
C ASN A 61 -29.99 14.73 -13.74
N SER A 62 -29.09 14.91 -14.71
CA SER A 62 -27.71 14.41 -14.63
C SER A 62 -26.73 15.32 -15.37
N LEU A 63 -25.60 15.60 -14.74
CA LEU A 63 -24.49 16.36 -15.32
C LEU A 63 -23.29 15.43 -15.48
N SER A 64 -22.78 15.31 -16.71
CA SER A 64 -21.68 14.42 -17.04
C SER A 64 -20.50 15.19 -17.63
N TRP A 65 -19.32 14.98 -17.05
CA TRP A 65 -18.06 15.53 -17.53
C TRP A 65 -17.05 14.42 -17.78
N SER A 66 -16.12 14.64 -18.71
CA SER A 66 -14.96 13.77 -18.94
C SER A 66 -13.66 14.56 -18.93
N ALA A 67 -12.58 13.86 -18.61
CA ALA A 67 -11.22 14.30 -18.91
C ALA A 67 -10.35 13.08 -19.19
N SER A 68 -9.26 13.29 -19.94
CA SER A 68 -8.24 12.28 -20.22
C SER A 68 -6.86 12.80 -19.84
N SER A 69 -6.00 11.92 -19.34
CA SER A 69 -4.58 12.20 -19.10
C SER A 69 -3.74 11.45 -20.14
N GLU A 70 -2.64 12.04 -20.58
CA GLU A 70 -1.69 11.41 -21.53
C GLU A 70 -0.66 10.50 -20.83
N GLY A 71 -0.64 10.47 -19.49
CA GLY A 71 0.30 9.68 -18.70
C GLY A 71 -0.35 8.66 -17.76
N SER A 72 0.47 7.87 -17.08
CA SER A 72 0.02 6.92 -16.05
C SER A 72 -0.48 7.67 -14.82
N ILE A 73 -1.74 7.46 -14.47
CA ILE A 73 -2.37 8.02 -13.27
C ILE A 73 -2.14 7.03 -12.11
N SER A 74 -1.52 7.51 -11.03
CA SER A 74 -1.32 6.70 -9.81
C SER A 74 -2.42 6.91 -8.78
N TRP A 75 -2.88 8.15 -8.61
CA TRP A 75 -4.00 8.53 -7.74
C TRP A 75 -4.73 9.74 -8.32
N VAL A 76 -6.00 9.91 -7.91
CA VAL A 76 -6.85 11.04 -8.28
C VAL A 76 -7.58 11.53 -7.04
N ASN A 77 -7.71 12.85 -6.90
CA ASN A 77 -8.56 13.48 -5.90
C ASN A 77 -9.61 14.31 -6.62
N PHE A 78 -10.87 14.09 -6.24
CA PHE A 78 -12.02 14.76 -6.82
C PHE A 78 -12.58 15.72 -5.79
N THR A 79 -12.75 16.98 -6.18
CA THR A 79 -13.44 17.98 -5.38
C THR A 79 -14.67 18.45 -6.14
N LEU A 80 -15.84 18.32 -5.53
CA LEU A 80 -17.11 18.78 -6.08
C LEU A 80 -17.63 19.94 -5.24
N THR A 81 -18.06 21.03 -5.87
CA THR A 81 -18.59 22.21 -5.19
C THR A 81 -19.96 22.57 -5.74
N GLY A 82 -20.88 22.97 -4.86
CA GLY A 82 -22.23 23.40 -5.24
C GLY A 82 -23.16 22.29 -5.72
N ALA A 83 -22.86 21.02 -5.41
CA ALA A 83 -23.77 19.91 -5.69
C ALA A 83 -24.97 19.91 -4.71
N PRO A 84 -26.17 19.56 -5.18
CA PRO A 84 -27.33 19.38 -4.29
C PRO A 84 -27.10 18.28 -3.25
N GLN A 85 -27.66 18.46 -2.05
CA GLN A 85 -27.72 17.40 -1.04
C GLN A 85 -28.45 16.17 -1.60
N ASP A 86 -28.03 14.98 -1.15
CA ASP A 86 -28.57 13.68 -1.59
C ASP A 86 -28.33 13.35 -3.07
N SER A 87 -27.52 14.14 -3.77
CA SER A 87 -27.07 13.79 -5.12
C SER A 87 -26.04 12.65 -5.07
N ILE A 88 -25.97 11.87 -6.15
CA ILE A 88 -25.03 10.76 -6.28
C ILE A 88 -23.92 11.18 -7.23
N LEU A 89 -22.70 11.30 -6.70
CA LEU A 89 -21.50 11.45 -7.52
C LEU A 89 -21.06 10.06 -7.98
N THR A 90 -20.96 9.86 -9.29
CA THR A 90 -20.47 8.61 -9.89
C THR A 90 -19.23 8.91 -10.72
N ILE A 91 -18.16 8.17 -10.46
CA ILE A 91 -16.88 8.30 -11.14
C ILE A 91 -16.58 6.99 -11.85
N THR A 92 -16.39 7.06 -13.16
CA THR A 92 -16.10 5.89 -14.01
C THR A 92 -14.78 6.07 -14.73
N SER A 93 -13.91 5.07 -14.62
CA SER A 93 -12.67 4.98 -15.40
C SER A 93 -12.97 4.43 -16.79
N GLY A 94 -12.47 5.11 -17.83
CA GLY A 94 -12.51 4.62 -19.21
C GLY A 94 -11.35 3.68 -19.59
N GLY A 95 -10.37 3.50 -18.70
CA GLY A 95 -9.17 2.70 -18.93
C GLY A 95 -9.21 1.36 -18.19
N GLU A 96 -8.65 1.34 -16.99
CA GLU A 96 -8.58 0.15 -16.13
C GLU A 96 -9.43 0.31 -14.86
N MET A 97 -9.68 -0.81 -14.19
CA MET A 97 -10.27 -0.83 -12.85
C MET A 97 -9.32 -0.14 -11.86
N TRP A 98 -9.89 0.54 -10.87
CA TRP A 98 -9.12 1.27 -9.87
C TRP A 98 -9.67 1.00 -8.46
N TRP A 99 -8.76 1.07 -7.50
CA TRP A 99 -9.05 0.89 -6.09
C TRP A 99 -9.61 2.19 -5.49
N SER A 100 -10.71 2.10 -4.77
CA SER A 100 -11.28 3.23 -4.04
C SER A 100 -11.56 2.86 -2.58
N HIS A 101 -11.46 3.85 -1.70
CA HIS A 101 -11.95 3.80 -0.33
C HIS A 101 -12.06 5.24 0.21
N PRO A 102 -13.09 5.61 1.00
CA PRO A 102 -13.27 6.98 1.49
C PRO A 102 -12.11 7.54 2.32
N MET A 103 -11.34 6.66 2.97
CA MET A 103 -10.17 7.04 3.78
C MET A 103 -8.89 7.25 2.95
N LEU A 104 -8.87 6.94 1.64
CA LEU A 104 -7.68 7.15 0.82
C LEU A 104 -7.43 8.64 0.61
N GLY A 105 -6.29 9.14 1.12
CA GLY A 105 -5.90 10.54 0.97
C GLY A 105 -6.67 11.52 1.88
N SER A 106 -7.39 11.01 2.88
CA SER A 106 -7.98 11.83 3.94
C SER A 106 -6.93 12.18 4.99
N ASP A 107 -6.91 13.44 5.44
CA ASP A 107 -6.04 13.88 6.55
C ASP A 107 -6.43 13.24 7.89
N ASP A 108 -7.68 12.77 8.01
CA ASP A 108 -8.19 12.08 9.21
C ASP A 108 -7.87 10.58 9.21
N ALA A 109 -7.33 10.05 8.09
CA ALA A 109 -7.01 8.63 7.95
C ALA A 109 -5.62 8.32 8.52
N ASP A 110 -5.55 8.08 9.82
CA ASP A 110 -4.30 7.66 10.47
C ASP A 110 -3.92 6.22 10.08
N ASN A 111 -2.77 6.05 9.41
CA ASN A 111 -2.20 4.76 8.99
C ASN A 111 -3.15 3.87 8.15
N PHE A 112 -4.05 4.46 7.38
CA PHE A 112 -4.93 3.67 6.51
C PHE A 112 -4.15 3.01 5.36
N ASN A 113 -4.37 1.72 5.15
CA ASN A 113 -3.90 0.96 4.00
C ASN A 113 -5.03 0.05 3.53
N CYS A 114 -5.21 -0.11 2.22
CA CYS A 114 -6.13 -1.08 1.65
C CYS A 114 -5.87 -2.49 2.16
N MET A 115 -4.60 -2.88 2.31
CA MET A 115 -4.19 -4.18 2.83
C MET A 115 -3.84 -4.03 4.32
N GLN A 116 -4.74 -4.47 5.19
CA GLN A 116 -4.52 -4.42 6.64
C GLN A 116 -4.65 -5.82 7.25
N GLY A 117 -3.85 -6.08 8.29
CA GLY A 117 -3.96 -7.31 9.07
C GLY A 117 -5.18 -7.24 9.98
N ASN A 118 -6.04 -8.25 9.94
CA ASN A 118 -7.14 -8.39 10.89
C ASN A 118 -6.66 -9.00 12.23
N THR A 119 -7.56 -9.16 13.19
CA THR A 119 -7.26 -9.71 14.52
C THR A 119 -6.70 -11.14 14.50
N ASP A 120 -6.90 -11.86 13.39
CA ASP A 120 -6.45 -13.23 13.17
C ASP A 120 -5.13 -13.30 12.37
N PHE A 121 -4.43 -12.16 12.24
CA PHE A 121 -3.18 -12.02 11.46
C PHE A 121 -3.34 -12.38 9.98
N GLN A 122 -4.55 -12.27 9.44
CA GLN A 122 -4.80 -12.43 8.00
C GLN A 122 -4.81 -11.08 7.33
N LEU A 123 -4.26 -11.02 6.12
CA LEU A 123 -4.25 -9.82 5.30
C LEU A 123 -5.60 -9.71 4.59
N GLU A 124 -6.36 -8.66 4.90
CA GLU A 124 -7.67 -8.38 4.30
C GLU A 124 -7.59 -7.09 3.47
N ASN A 125 -8.31 -7.07 2.34
CA ASN A 125 -8.39 -5.90 1.48
C ASN A 125 -9.68 -5.11 1.77
N HIS A 126 -9.53 -3.90 2.27
CA HIS A 126 -10.61 -2.98 2.60
C HIS A 126 -11.00 -2.03 1.46
N CYS A 127 -10.19 -1.97 0.39
CA CYS A 127 -10.50 -1.15 -0.78
C CYS A 127 -11.32 -1.93 -1.80
N GLU A 128 -12.17 -1.22 -2.53
CA GLU A 128 -12.99 -1.80 -3.58
C GLU A 128 -12.31 -1.62 -4.94
N LEU A 129 -12.16 -2.70 -5.72
CA LEU A 129 -11.69 -2.65 -7.11
C LEU A 129 -12.88 -2.65 -8.05
N SER A 130 -13.09 -1.55 -8.76
CA SER A 130 -14.16 -1.42 -9.74
C SER A 130 -13.78 -0.42 -10.82
N PHE A 131 -14.48 -0.45 -11.95
CA PHE A 131 -14.44 0.62 -12.95
C PHE A 131 -15.18 1.87 -12.48
N THR A 132 -16.25 1.66 -11.71
CA THR A 132 -17.19 2.70 -11.30
C THR A 132 -17.36 2.69 -9.79
N HIS A 133 -17.23 3.86 -9.19
CA HIS A 133 -17.44 4.09 -7.77
C HIS A 133 -18.42 5.25 -7.59
N SER A 134 -19.30 5.15 -6.60
CA SER A 134 -20.34 6.15 -6.34
C SER A 134 -20.36 6.54 -4.87
N ILE A 135 -20.59 7.82 -4.61
CA ILE A 135 -20.73 8.38 -3.26
C ILE A 135 -21.95 9.29 -3.21
N THR A 136 -22.63 9.28 -2.08
CA THR A 136 -23.73 10.22 -1.80
C THR A 136 -23.14 11.52 -1.27
N VAL A 137 -23.62 12.64 -1.79
CA VAL A 137 -23.14 13.96 -1.38
C VAL A 137 -23.79 14.32 -0.05
N ASP A 138 -23.00 14.21 1.01
CA ASP A 138 -23.35 14.67 2.35
C ASP A 138 -23.25 16.20 2.44
N SER A 139 -24.04 16.78 3.36
CA SER A 139 -24.16 18.23 3.58
C SER A 139 -22.93 18.89 4.19
#